data_AF-A0A3D1A935-F1
#
_entry.id   AF-A0A3D1A935-F1
#
_cell.length_a   1.000
_cell.length_b   1.000
_cell.length_c   1.000
_cell.angle_alpha   90.00
_cell.angle_beta   90.00
_cell.angle_gamma   90.00
#
_symmetry.space_group_name_H-M   'P 1'
#
loop_
_entity.id
_entity.type
_entity.pdbx_description
1 polymer ?
#
loop_
_entity_poly.entity_id
_entity_poly.type
_entity_poly.pdbx_seq_one_letter_code
_entity_poly.pdbx_strand_id
1 'polypeptide(L)'
;MKKLAAILLLAAAFTARPALAGVFTQPEMDEISCAALKMQLFYYYLAPEREEKIRNYTMTCKGAKATFVMPKWVDPVVPEMLNRKVWRDPEEGEISEAALWQTPVSILYEYLELTRKTFPPEAGGANIQPGLLVKEYADIRIRFQMAMDRLYRARTREVNMGDSMEGRGRTLMAQFALILKEMESIADAISSTNSRRYAEAVTASAVIGQDSFRMLFRPPRKYEPPPKLSQTAKVMGTALTMLGIILIFLAVQAFFAMNDSKTNALMGDYQRKVDTFTEAFSRQFININVKYLVLGPTAVGALLGALTMNIVLLLIFSAVGFAIGMRTPAFVLNTMKASRGRKIDAQLMDGLILLSNCLRSGLDIVQGFEMVSKDLLPPISDEFALVIKNYQLGMTFEKALGVLEERVESKMLSYMIRAIVLQRAVGGNLTKVFERIVIDIREESKLEEKTKAMTAQQKIQSIVVGIMPWVMVGVMFMFQPDTMIKFYFSPLGMGVFFFCAIWIGIGMKVVASLGKIRV
;
A
#
# COMPACT_ATOMS: atom_id res chain seq x y z
N MET A 1 9.04 -80.41 -8.28
CA MET A 1 9.76 -79.45 -7.40
C MET A 1 11.01 -78.82 -8.03
N LYS A 2 11.83 -79.50 -8.85
CA LYS A 2 13.04 -78.90 -9.46
C LYS A 2 12.80 -77.79 -10.52
N LYS A 3 11.69 -77.82 -11.27
CA LYS A 3 11.36 -76.79 -12.28
C LYS A 3 10.85 -75.47 -11.69
N LEU A 4 10.24 -75.50 -10.50
CA LEU A 4 9.73 -74.30 -9.82
C LEU A 4 10.85 -73.49 -9.15
N ALA A 5 11.88 -74.17 -8.62
CA ALA A 5 13.07 -73.53 -8.06
C ALA A 5 13.92 -72.82 -9.14
N ALA A 6 14.01 -73.37 -10.35
CA ALA A 6 14.75 -72.75 -11.45
C ALA A 6 14.06 -71.47 -11.98
N ILE A 7 12.72 -71.43 -12.00
CA ILE A 7 11.95 -70.25 -12.41
C ILE A 7 12.01 -69.15 -11.34
N LEU A 8 12.03 -69.50 -10.05
CA LEU A 8 12.23 -68.54 -8.96
C LEU A 8 13.65 -67.96 -8.92
N LEU A 9 14.68 -68.75 -9.26
CA LEU A 9 16.07 -68.27 -9.36
C LEU A 9 16.29 -67.38 -10.59
N LEU A 10 15.64 -67.66 -11.73
CA LEU A 10 15.66 -66.80 -12.91
C LEU A 10 14.84 -65.50 -12.73
N ALA A 11 13.75 -65.54 -11.96
CA ALA A 11 13.00 -64.34 -11.59
C ALA A 11 13.73 -63.46 -10.56
N ALA A 12 14.54 -64.06 -9.68
CA ALA A 12 15.39 -63.32 -8.73
C ALA A 12 16.60 -62.66 -9.40
N ALA A 13 17.06 -63.16 -10.56
CA ALA A 13 18.14 -62.54 -11.32
C ALA A 13 17.71 -61.29 -12.11
N PHE A 14 16.40 -61.10 -12.37
CA PHE A 14 15.88 -59.93 -13.09
C PHE A 14 15.43 -58.77 -12.21
N THR A 15 15.46 -58.93 -10.88
CA THR A 15 15.08 -57.87 -9.92
C THR A 15 16.27 -57.29 -9.14
N ALA A 16 17.48 -57.80 -9.35
CA ALA A 16 18.69 -57.19 -8.82
C ALA A 16 19.11 -55.96 -9.66
N ARG A 17 18.35 -54.86 -9.54
CA ARG A 17 18.93 -53.53 -9.78
C ARG A 17 20.04 -53.35 -8.74
N PRO A 18 21.29 -53.02 -9.12
CA PRO A 18 22.28 -52.68 -8.11
C PRO A 18 21.74 -51.49 -7.31
N ALA A 19 21.59 -51.69 -6.01
CA ALA A 19 21.23 -50.65 -5.08
C ALA A 19 22.40 -49.67 -5.01
N LEU A 20 22.43 -48.69 -5.90
CA LEU A 20 23.23 -47.49 -5.70
C LEU A 20 22.53 -46.71 -4.58
N ALA A 21 22.99 -46.92 -3.35
CA ALA A 21 22.65 -46.14 -2.17
C ALA A 21 23.26 -44.73 -2.26
N GLY A 22 22.99 -44.02 -3.35
CA GLY A 22 23.40 -42.65 -3.60
C GLY A 22 22.20 -41.70 -3.46
N VAL A 23 22.47 -40.44 -3.11
CA VAL A 23 21.45 -39.39 -3.05
C VAL A 23 20.81 -39.15 -4.43
N PHE A 24 21.56 -39.39 -5.50
CA PHE A 24 21.14 -39.20 -6.90
C PHE A 24 20.99 -40.54 -7.62
N THR A 25 20.04 -40.58 -8.55
CA THR A 25 19.92 -41.64 -9.55
C THR A 25 20.91 -41.42 -10.70
N GLN A 26 21.25 -42.49 -11.44
CA GLN A 26 22.12 -42.40 -12.62
C GLN A 26 21.73 -41.30 -13.64
N PRO A 27 20.45 -41.17 -14.05
CA PRO A 27 20.07 -40.10 -14.98
C PRO A 27 20.23 -38.69 -14.38
N GLU A 28 20.02 -38.51 -13.08
CA GLU A 28 20.23 -37.22 -12.40
C GLU A 28 21.73 -36.86 -12.38
N MET A 29 22.61 -37.83 -12.11
CA MET A 29 24.07 -37.62 -12.15
C MET A 29 24.56 -37.26 -13.56
N ASP A 30 24.00 -37.88 -14.59
CA ASP A 30 24.31 -37.57 -16.00
C ASP A 30 23.86 -36.15 -16.37
N GLU A 31 22.70 -35.68 -15.88
CA GLU A 31 22.21 -34.33 -16.11
C GLU A 31 23.11 -33.26 -15.47
N ILE A 32 23.53 -33.48 -14.24
CA ILE A 32 24.41 -32.57 -13.50
C ILE A 32 25.79 -32.50 -14.16
N SER A 33 26.36 -33.66 -14.51
CA SER A 33 27.67 -33.73 -15.18
C SER A 33 27.64 -33.05 -16.55
N CYS A 34 26.57 -33.24 -17.32
CA CYS A 34 26.40 -32.57 -18.61
C CYS A 34 26.19 -31.06 -18.44
N ALA A 35 25.47 -30.62 -17.42
CA ALA A 35 25.29 -29.20 -17.10
C ALA A 35 26.62 -28.54 -16.76
N ALA A 36 27.48 -29.20 -15.96
CA ALA A 36 28.79 -28.67 -15.58
C ALA A 36 29.67 -28.41 -16.81
N LEU A 37 29.78 -29.39 -17.71
CA LEU A 37 30.53 -29.24 -18.97
C LEU A 37 29.98 -28.13 -19.86
N LYS A 38 28.66 -27.95 -19.91
CA LYS A 38 28.03 -26.86 -20.68
C LYS A 38 28.27 -25.49 -20.08
N MET A 39 28.25 -25.35 -18.74
CA MET A 39 28.62 -24.09 -18.08
C MET A 39 30.09 -23.76 -18.31
N GLN A 40 30.97 -24.76 -18.24
CA GLN A 40 32.38 -24.59 -18.56
C GLN A 40 32.57 -24.13 -20.02
N LEU A 41 31.88 -24.75 -20.97
CA LEU A 41 31.94 -24.36 -22.37
C LEU A 41 31.36 -22.95 -22.60
N PHE A 42 30.30 -22.58 -21.90
CA PHE A 42 29.76 -21.22 -21.91
C PHE A 42 30.81 -20.20 -21.44
N TYR A 43 31.47 -20.46 -20.31
CA TYR A 43 32.53 -19.59 -19.81
C TYR A 43 33.62 -19.34 -20.87
N TYR A 44 34.06 -20.41 -21.55
CA TYR A 44 35.08 -20.31 -22.59
C TYR A 44 34.60 -19.61 -23.86
N TYR A 45 33.32 -19.67 -24.22
CA TYR A 45 32.79 -18.90 -25.35
C TYR A 45 32.90 -17.38 -25.14
N LEU A 46 32.92 -16.92 -23.90
CA LEU A 46 33.09 -15.51 -23.55
C LEU A 46 34.54 -15.13 -23.22
N ALA A 47 35.47 -16.07 -23.24
CA ALA A 47 36.86 -15.84 -22.87
C ALA A 47 37.63 -15.04 -23.94
N PRO A 48 38.63 -14.23 -23.51
CA PRO A 48 39.47 -13.47 -24.44
C PRO A 48 40.32 -14.36 -25.34
N GLU A 49 40.88 -15.44 -24.79
CA GLU A 49 41.68 -16.42 -25.51
C GLU A 49 40.84 -17.68 -25.77
N ARG A 50 40.48 -17.91 -27.04
CA ARG A 50 39.70 -19.07 -27.47
C ARG A 50 40.58 -20.04 -28.24
N GLU A 51 40.89 -21.19 -27.65
CA GLU A 51 41.61 -22.27 -28.35
C GLU A 51 40.79 -22.79 -29.55
N GLU A 52 41.46 -23.19 -30.64
CA GLU A 52 40.79 -23.78 -31.81
C GLU A 52 39.95 -25.02 -31.47
N LYS A 53 40.34 -25.76 -30.43
CA LYS A 53 39.62 -26.94 -29.91
C LYS A 53 38.22 -26.62 -29.37
N ILE A 54 37.97 -25.37 -28.97
CA ILE A 54 36.68 -24.94 -28.38
C ILE A 54 35.66 -24.61 -29.49
N ARG A 55 36.12 -24.34 -30.72
CA ARG A 55 35.23 -24.06 -31.87
C ARG A 55 34.35 -25.27 -32.22
N ASN A 56 34.92 -26.47 -32.11
CA ASN A 56 34.26 -27.76 -32.35
C ASN A 56 34.53 -28.71 -31.18
N TYR A 57 33.75 -28.58 -30.11
CA TYR A 57 33.94 -29.37 -28.91
C TYR A 57 32.98 -30.57 -28.89
N THR A 58 33.52 -31.79 -28.78
CA THR A 58 32.72 -33.01 -28.62
C THR A 58 32.72 -33.43 -27.16
N MET A 59 31.53 -33.51 -26.56
CA MET A 59 31.34 -34.04 -25.21
C MET A 59 30.38 -35.22 -25.22
N THR A 60 30.57 -36.15 -24.28
CA THR A 60 29.63 -37.23 -24.03
C THR A 60 28.67 -36.80 -22.93
N CYS A 61 27.38 -36.68 -23.26
CA CYS A 61 26.32 -36.39 -22.29
C CYS A 61 25.27 -37.50 -22.39
N LYS A 62 24.86 -38.08 -21.26
CA LYS A 62 23.84 -39.16 -21.21
C LYS A 62 24.16 -40.33 -22.14
N GLY A 63 25.44 -40.73 -22.24
CA GLY A 63 25.90 -41.79 -23.13
C GLY A 63 25.91 -41.46 -24.63
N ALA A 64 25.45 -40.27 -25.04
CA ALA A 64 25.50 -39.80 -26.43
C ALA A 64 26.65 -38.81 -26.64
N LYS A 65 27.44 -39.00 -27.71
CA LYS A 65 28.44 -38.01 -28.14
C LYS A 65 27.71 -36.87 -28.88
N ALA A 66 27.78 -35.67 -28.33
CA ALA A 66 27.26 -34.46 -28.95
C ALA A 66 28.42 -33.53 -29.30
N THR A 67 28.50 -33.13 -30.57
CA THR A 67 29.45 -32.12 -31.04
C THR A 67 28.77 -30.76 -31.04
N PHE A 68 29.32 -29.83 -30.27
CA PHE A 68 28.86 -28.45 -30.19
C PHE A 68 29.78 -27.58 -31.05
N VAL A 69 29.19 -27.01 -32.10
CA VAL A 69 29.85 -26.00 -32.95
C VAL A 69 29.53 -24.64 -32.37
N MET A 70 30.56 -23.82 -32.11
CA MET A 70 30.38 -22.48 -31.54
C MET A 70 29.39 -21.64 -32.38
N PRO A 71 28.45 -20.91 -31.74
CA PRO A 71 27.50 -20.09 -32.48
C PRO A 71 28.20 -18.97 -33.27
N LYS A 72 27.73 -18.72 -34.50
CA LYS A 72 28.35 -17.75 -35.43
C LYS A 72 28.44 -16.32 -34.91
N TRP A 73 27.55 -15.92 -34.01
CA TRP A 73 27.53 -14.57 -33.43
C TRP A 73 28.67 -14.33 -32.42
N VAL A 74 29.23 -15.40 -31.85
CA VAL A 74 30.25 -15.31 -30.79
C VAL A 74 31.58 -14.79 -31.35
N ASP A 75 31.92 -15.11 -32.61
CA ASP A 75 33.15 -14.62 -33.26
C ASP A 75 33.18 -13.09 -33.39
N PRO A 76 32.16 -12.41 -33.96
CA PRO A 76 32.15 -10.95 -34.09
C PRO A 76 31.78 -10.20 -32.81
N VAL A 77 30.85 -10.72 -31.98
CA VAL A 77 30.27 -9.94 -30.86
C VAL A 77 31.13 -9.99 -29.59
N VAL A 78 31.73 -11.13 -29.25
CA VAL A 78 32.49 -11.26 -27.99
C VAL A 78 33.72 -10.34 -27.92
N PRO A 79 34.51 -10.14 -29.00
CA PRO A 79 35.57 -9.13 -29.00
C PRO A 79 35.07 -7.72 -28.72
N GLU A 80 33.89 -7.34 -29.22
CA GLU A 80 33.28 -6.06 -28.85
C GLU A 80 32.89 -6.01 -27.37
N MET A 81 32.30 -7.09 -26.85
CA MET A 81 31.93 -7.21 -25.44
C MET A 81 33.16 -7.12 -24.51
N LEU A 82 34.32 -7.65 -24.93
CA LEU A 82 35.56 -7.55 -24.16
C LEU A 82 36.12 -6.12 -24.11
N ASN A 83 35.91 -5.34 -25.17
CA ASN A 83 36.35 -3.94 -25.23
C ASN A 83 35.39 -2.99 -24.50
N ARG A 84 34.11 -3.33 -24.38
CA ARG A 84 33.09 -2.52 -23.71
C ARG A 84 33.20 -2.68 -22.19
N LYS A 85 33.58 -1.61 -21.49
CA LYS A 85 33.63 -1.56 -20.03
C LYS A 85 32.29 -1.10 -19.48
N VAL A 86 31.64 -1.92 -18.65
CA VAL A 86 30.25 -1.68 -18.22
C VAL A 86 30.11 -1.59 -16.70
N TRP A 87 31.09 -2.09 -15.95
CA TRP A 87 31.08 -2.04 -14.50
C TRP A 87 32.43 -1.60 -13.95
N ARG A 88 32.43 -0.90 -12.82
CA ARG A 88 33.64 -0.49 -12.12
C ARG A 88 33.54 -0.93 -10.68
N ASP A 89 34.43 -1.84 -10.30
CA ASP A 89 34.58 -2.31 -8.94
C ASP A 89 35.77 -1.56 -8.28
N PRO A 90 35.64 -1.09 -7.02
CA PRO A 90 36.74 -0.47 -6.30
C PRO A 90 37.99 -1.36 -6.16
N GLU A 91 37.83 -2.69 -6.11
CA GLU A 91 38.92 -3.64 -5.89
C GLU A 91 39.41 -4.28 -7.19
N GLU A 92 38.49 -4.65 -8.10
CA GLU A 92 38.81 -5.36 -9.35
C GLU A 92 39.03 -4.43 -10.56
N GLY A 93 38.75 -3.12 -10.41
CA GLY A 93 38.88 -2.14 -11.49
C GLY A 93 37.71 -2.17 -12.47
N GLU A 94 37.97 -1.86 -13.74
CA GLU A 94 36.92 -1.80 -14.78
C GLU A 94 36.70 -3.17 -15.42
N ILE A 95 35.48 -3.68 -15.32
CA ILE A 95 35.07 -5.01 -15.81
C ILE A 95 34.38 -4.86 -17.17
N SER A 96 34.79 -5.71 -18.12
CA SER A 96 34.20 -5.77 -19.46
C SER A 96 32.83 -6.45 -19.48
N GLU A 97 32.04 -6.20 -20.52
CA GLU A 97 30.71 -6.81 -20.70
C GLU A 97 30.81 -8.35 -20.71
N ALA A 98 31.80 -8.90 -21.41
CA ALA A 98 32.01 -10.35 -21.46
C ALA A 98 32.43 -10.92 -20.10
N ALA A 99 33.38 -10.27 -19.40
CA ALA A 99 33.83 -10.71 -18.08
C ALA A 99 32.70 -10.69 -17.05
N LEU A 100 31.81 -9.69 -17.12
CA LEU A 100 30.66 -9.58 -16.23
C LEU A 100 29.68 -10.76 -16.40
N TRP A 101 29.54 -11.28 -17.62
CA TRP A 101 28.74 -12.48 -17.90
C TRP A 101 29.47 -13.79 -17.57
N GLN A 102 30.80 -13.80 -17.57
CA GLN A 102 31.58 -14.96 -17.17
C GLN A 102 31.44 -15.30 -15.70
N THR A 103 31.39 -14.29 -14.81
CA THR A 103 31.31 -14.47 -13.36
C THR A 103 30.14 -15.36 -12.90
N PRO A 104 28.87 -15.10 -13.28
CA PRO A 104 27.77 -15.98 -12.88
C PRO A 104 27.91 -17.40 -13.47
N VAL A 105 28.42 -17.52 -14.69
CA VAL A 105 28.61 -18.82 -15.35
C VAL A 105 29.71 -19.65 -14.66
N SER A 106 30.82 -19.02 -14.24
CA SER A 106 31.88 -19.71 -13.50
C SER A 106 31.41 -20.18 -12.13
N ILE A 107 30.58 -19.38 -11.44
CA ILE A 107 29.98 -19.75 -10.17
C ILE A 107 29.01 -20.93 -10.34
N LEU A 108 28.23 -20.97 -11.42
CA LEU A 108 27.38 -22.12 -11.74
C LEU A 108 28.17 -23.40 -12.04
N TYR A 109 29.33 -23.28 -12.69
CA TYR A 109 30.23 -24.41 -12.87
C TYR A 109 30.77 -24.91 -11.53
N GLU A 110 31.27 -24.02 -10.68
CA GLU A 110 31.76 -24.34 -9.33
C GLU A 110 30.67 -25.03 -8.48
N TYR A 111 29.44 -24.52 -8.54
CA TYR A 111 28.26 -25.10 -7.90
C TYR A 111 27.99 -26.55 -8.33
N LEU A 112 28.04 -26.83 -9.65
CA LEU A 112 27.80 -28.16 -10.17
C LEU A 112 28.96 -29.11 -9.82
N GLU A 113 30.20 -28.64 -9.81
CA GLU A 113 31.36 -29.42 -9.35
C GLU A 113 31.33 -29.71 -7.85
N LEU A 114 30.90 -28.75 -7.02
CA LEU A 114 30.66 -28.98 -5.60
C LEU A 114 29.63 -30.11 -5.41
N THR A 115 28.56 -30.07 -6.20
CA THR A 115 27.51 -31.09 -6.18
C THR A 115 28.05 -32.47 -6.57
N ARG A 116 28.96 -32.57 -7.54
CA ARG A 116 29.58 -33.85 -7.93
C ARG A 116 30.32 -34.53 -6.78
N LYS A 117 30.78 -33.79 -5.75
CA LYS A 117 31.39 -34.40 -4.55
C LYS A 117 30.40 -35.27 -3.75
N THR A 118 29.09 -35.05 -3.91
CA THR A 118 28.04 -35.87 -3.28
C THR A 118 27.71 -37.14 -4.05
N PHE A 119 28.31 -37.35 -5.24
CA PHE A 119 28.12 -38.57 -6.02
C PHE A 119 28.84 -39.76 -5.36
N PRO A 120 28.39 -41.00 -5.62
CA PRO A 120 29.12 -42.19 -5.23
C PRO A 120 30.52 -42.21 -5.87
N PRO A 121 31.51 -42.85 -5.24
CA PRO A 121 32.88 -42.90 -5.77
C PRO A 121 32.97 -43.54 -7.15
N GLU A 122 32.06 -44.47 -7.44
CA GLU A 122 31.90 -45.14 -8.74
C GLU A 122 31.57 -44.16 -9.88
N ALA A 123 30.91 -43.03 -9.57
CA ALA A 123 30.56 -41.97 -10.52
C ALA A 123 31.54 -40.77 -10.45
N GLY A 124 32.70 -40.93 -9.81
CA GLY A 124 33.73 -39.88 -9.69
C GLY A 124 33.47 -38.84 -8.62
N GLY A 125 32.62 -39.14 -7.63
CA GLY A 125 32.38 -38.31 -6.45
C GLY A 125 33.13 -38.76 -5.20
N ALA A 126 32.86 -38.10 -4.07
CA ALA A 126 33.45 -38.40 -2.76
C ALA A 126 32.42 -38.89 -1.72
N ASN A 127 31.17 -39.13 -2.15
CA ASN A 127 30.04 -39.55 -1.32
C ASN A 127 29.82 -38.67 -0.07
N ILE A 128 30.07 -37.36 -0.19
CA ILE A 128 29.89 -36.43 0.91
C ILE A 128 28.40 -36.22 1.17
N GLN A 129 27.99 -36.27 2.44
CA GLN A 129 26.61 -35.98 2.81
C GLN A 129 26.26 -34.51 2.54
N PRO A 130 25.09 -34.19 1.96
CA PRO A 130 24.69 -32.82 1.65
C PRO A 130 24.73 -31.87 2.85
N GLY A 131 24.42 -32.38 4.05
CA GLY A 131 24.47 -31.62 5.32
C GLY A 131 25.84 -31.05 5.68
N LEU A 132 26.92 -31.62 5.14
CA LEU A 132 28.28 -31.14 5.38
C LEU A 132 28.70 -30.00 4.43
N LEU A 133 27.93 -29.76 3.36
CA LEU A 133 28.22 -28.76 2.34
C LEU A 133 27.41 -27.47 2.50
N VAL A 134 26.69 -27.30 3.62
CA VAL A 134 25.80 -26.15 3.86
C VAL A 134 26.53 -24.83 3.68
N LYS A 135 27.75 -24.73 4.21
CA LYS A 135 28.53 -23.50 4.17
C LYS A 135 28.96 -23.16 2.73
N GLU A 136 29.42 -24.14 1.99
CA GLU A 136 29.87 -24.02 0.61
C GLU A 136 28.70 -23.65 -0.31
N TYR A 137 27.53 -24.28 -0.14
CA TYR A 137 26.33 -23.92 -0.89
C TYR A 137 25.84 -22.50 -0.57
N ALA A 138 25.88 -22.09 0.70
CA ALA A 138 25.50 -20.74 1.09
C ALA A 138 26.44 -19.69 0.48
N ASP A 139 27.75 -19.93 0.51
CA ASP A 139 28.76 -19.04 -0.07
C ASP A 139 28.57 -18.89 -1.60
N ILE A 140 28.43 -20.00 -2.31
CA ILE A 140 28.17 -20.01 -3.76
C ILE A 140 26.89 -19.25 -4.11
N ARG A 141 25.80 -19.47 -3.35
CA ARG A 141 24.53 -18.76 -3.57
C ARG A 141 24.70 -17.25 -3.42
N ILE A 142 25.39 -16.81 -2.36
CA ILE A 142 25.63 -15.38 -2.10
C ILE A 142 26.47 -14.78 -3.23
N ARG A 143 27.57 -15.44 -3.64
CA ARG A 143 28.39 -14.99 -4.78
C ARG A 143 27.58 -14.93 -6.07
N PHE A 144 26.73 -15.91 -6.33
CA PHE A 144 25.87 -15.93 -7.51
C PHE A 144 24.84 -14.80 -7.49
N GLN A 145 24.22 -14.53 -6.33
CA GLN A 145 23.29 -13.43 -6.14
C GLN A 145 23.97 -12.07 -6.38
N MET A 146 25.19 -11.88 -5.85
CA MET A 146 25.96 -10.66 -6.08
C MET A 146 26.31 -10.48 -7.57
N ALA A 147 26.72 -11.57 -8.25
CA ALA A 147 26.98 -11.54 -9.69
C ALA A 147 25.73 -11.17 -10.50
N MET A 148 24.55 -11.69 -10.11
CA MET A 148 23.27 -11.35 -10.73
C MET A 148 22.87 -9.89 -10.48
N ASP A 149 23.04 -9.37 -9.26
CA ASP A 149 22.76 -7.97 -8.93
C ASP A 149 23.68 -7.03 -9.74
N ARG A 150 24.97 -7.38 -9.90
CA ARG A 150 25.90 -6.67 -10.80
C ARG A 150 25.37 -6.66 -12.24
N LEU A 151 24.90 -7.78 -12.79
CA LEU A 151 24.32 -7.85 -14.13
C LEU A 151 23.07 -6.98 -14.30
N TYR A 152 22.15 -6.98 -13.32
CA TYR A 152 20.93 -6.17 -13.39
C TYR A 152 21.19 -4.67 -13.30
N ARG A 153 22.21 -4.27 -12.52
CA ARG A 153 22.56 -2.85 -12.31
C ARG A 153 23.47 -2.29 -13.40
N ALA A 154 24.27 -3.15 -14.05
CA ALA A 154 25.19 -2.71 -15.08
C ALA A 154 24.42 -2.17 -16.30
N ARG A 155 24.38 -0.84 -16.43
CA ARG A 155 23.77 -0.12 -17.54
C ARG A 155 24.64 1.08 -17.89
N THR A 156 25.00 1.20 -19.16
CA THR A 156 25.62 2.41 -19.72
C THR A 156 24.63 3.15 -20.62
N ARG A 157 25.01 4.35 -21.09
CA ARG A 157 24.21 5.14 -22.03
C ARG A 157 23.96 4.39 -23.35
N GLU A 158 24.84 3.44 -23.69
CA GLU A 158 24.85 2.72 -24.97
C GLU A 158 24.43 1.25 -24.84
N VAL A 159 24.63 0.62 -23.67
CA VAL A 159 24.37 -0.82 -23.48
C VAL A 159 23.52 -1.06 -22.25
N ASN A 160 22.47 -1.85 -22.45
CA ASN A 160 21.69 -2.47 -21.40
C ASN A 160 22.04 -3.97 -21.38
N MET A 161 22.40 -4.54 -20.22
CA MET A 161 22.73 -5.97 -20.10
C MET A 161 21.58 -6.88 -20.54
N GLY A 162 20.34 -6.40 -20.49
CA GLY A 162 19.21 -7.10 -21.08
C GLY A 162 19.33 -7.33 -22.60
N ASP A 163 19.95 -6.39 -23.29
CA ASP A 163 20.10 -6.39 -24.74
C ASP A 163 21.48 -6.91 -25.19
N SER A 164 22.33 -7.29 -24.22
CA SER A 164 23.62 -7.97 -24.43
C SER A 164 23.45 -9.33 -25.14
N MET A 165 24.54 -9.83 -25.75
CA MET A 165 24.57 -11.05 -26.56
C MET A 165 23.51 -11.05 -27.68
N GLU A 166 23.40 -9.93 -28.39
CA GLU A 166 22.39 -9.64 -29.43
C GLU A 166 20.93 -9.75 -28.95
N GLY A 167 20.63 -9.44 -27.68
CA GLY A 167 19.28 -9.52 -27.12
C GLY A 167 18.95 -10.85 -26.44
N ARG A 168 19.94 -11.73 -26.23
CA ARG A 168 19.77 -12.97 -25.44
C ARG A 168 19.87 -12.72 -23.94
N GLY A 169 20.48 -11.60 -23.52
CA GLY A 169 20.73 -11.25 -22.12
C GLY A 169 19.50 -11.31 -21.21
N ARG A 170 18.35 -10.74 -21.62
CA ARG A 170 17.09 -10.79 -20.83
C ARG A 170 16.65 -12.22 -20.50
N THR A 171 16.78 -13.13 -21.47
CA THR A 171 16.34 -14.51 -21.27
C THR A 171 17.35 -15.27 -20.40
N LEU A 172 18.65 -15.02 -20.59
CA LEU A 172 19.70 -15.59 -19.74
C LEU A 172 19.57 -15.14 -18.29
N MET A 173 19.38 -13.84 -18.03
CA MET A 173 19.14 -13.33 -16.68
C MET A 173 17.90 -13.95 -16.03
N ALA A 174 16.82 -14.15 -16.79
CA ALA A 174 15.62 -14.82 -16.27
C ALA A 174 15.89 -16.28 -15.87
N GLN A 175 16.67 -17.03 -16.67
CA GLN A 175 17.06 -18.40 -16.32
C GLN A 175 17.98 -18.44 -15.09
N PHE A 176 18.96 -17.54 -15.02
CA PHE A 176 19.84 -17.44 -13.85
C PHE A 176 19.07 -17.06 -12.57
N ALA A 177 18.07 -16.19 -12.66
CA ALA A 177 17.19 -15.89 -11.54
C ALA A 177 16.38 -17.11 -11.06
N LEU A 178 15.93 -17.98 -11.99
CA LEU A 178 15.30 -19.25 -11.62
C LEU A 178 16.29 -20.19 -10.92
N ILE A 179 17.54 -20.29 -11.40
CA ILE A 179 18.58 -21.08 -10.73
C ILE A 179 18.84 -20.56 -9.32
N LEU A 180 18.93 -19.24 -9.14
CA LEU A 180 19.13 -18.63 -7.82
C LEU A 180 18.01 -19.03 -6.84
N LYS A 181 16.76 -19.06 -7.32
CA LYS A 181 15.61 -19.52 -6.53
C LYS A 181 15.72 -21.01 -6.17
N GLU A 182 16.18 -21.86 -7.08
CA GLU A 182 16.41 -23.27 -6.77
C GLU A 182 17.56 -23.47 -5.77
N MET A 183 18.59 -22.63 -5.79
CA MET A 183 19.66 -22.63 -4.77
C MET A 183 19.14 -22.31 -3.36
N GLU A 184 18.08 -21.51 -3.22
CA GLU A 184 17.40 -21.29 -1.93
C GLU A 184 16.66 -22.56 -1.48
N SER A 185 15.93 -23.21 -2.41
CA SER A 185 15.25 -24.50 -2.16
C SER A 185 16.20 -25.59 -1.69
N ILE A 186 17.45 -25.60 -2.20
CA ILE A 186 18.50 -26.52 -1.77
C ILE A 186 18.91 -26.28 -0.31
N ALA A 187 19.04 -25.02 0.12
CA ALA A 187 19.36 -24.70 1.50
C ALA A 187 18.27 -25.22 2.47
N ASP A 188 17.01 -25.09 2.08
CA ASP A 188 15.87 -25.64 2.83
C ASP A 188 15.87 -27.18 2.83
N ALA A 189 16.23 -27.80 1.70
CA ALA A 189 16.32 -29.26 1.59
C ALA A 189 17.45 -29.85 2.47
N ILE A 190 18.60 -29.17 2.52
CA ILE A 190 19.74 -29.60 3.34
C ILE A 190 19.42 -29.43 4.84
N SER A 191 18.83 -28.31 5.24
CA SER A 191 18.45 -28.07 6.65
C SER A 191 17.36 -29.01 7.13
N SER A 192 16.44 -29.42 6.26
CA SER A 192 15.40 -30.42 6.56
C SER A 192 15.89 -31.87 6.42
N THR A 193 17.18 -32.11 6.14
CA THR A 193 17.80 -33.44 5.94
C THR A 193 17.11 -34.31 4.87
N ASN A 194 16.37 -33.70 3.95
CA ASN A 194 15.61 -34.42 2.93
C ASN A 194 16.45 -34.60 1.66
N SER A 195 17.12 -35.76 1.56
CA SER A 195 18.02 -36.10 0.45
C SER A 195 17.32 -36.10 -0.92
N ARG A 196 16.04 -36.45 -0.99
CA ARG A 196 15.30 -36.47 -2.26
C ARG A 196 14.96 -35.07 -2.76
N ARG A 197 14.48 -34.18 -1.87
CA ARG A 197 14.25 -32.77 -2.22
C ARG A 197 15.53 -32.07 -2.65
N TYR A 198 16.64 -32.38 -1.99
CA TYR A 198 17.96 -31.91 -2.38
C TYR A 198 18.32 -32.36 -3.80
N ALA A 199 18.15 -33.65 -4.10
CA ALA A 199 18.43 -34.19 -5.42
C ALA A 199 17.57 -33.55 -6.52
N GLU A 200 16.29 -33.31 -6.24
CA GLU A 200 15.34 -32.68 -7.16
C GLU A 200 15.70 -31.21 -7.45
N ALA A 201 15.99 -30.41 -6.42
CA ALA A 201 16.32 -28.99 -6.58
C ALA A 201 17.69 -28.80 -7.28
N VAL A 202 18.67 -29.65 -6.98
CA VAL A 202 19.96 -29.68 -7.68
C VAL A 202 19.77 -30.05 -9.15
N THR A 203 18.99 -31.08 -9.44
CA THR A 203 18.73 -31.53 -10.82
C THR A 203 17.96 -30.45 -11.59
N ALA A 204 16.98 -29.79 -10.97
CA ALA A 204 16.27 -28.66 -11.56
C ALA A 204 17.23 -27.54 -11.94
N SER A 205 18.14 -27.16 -11.03
CA SER A 205 19.19 -26.16 -11.27
C SER A 205 20.08 -26.56 -12.47
N ALA A 206 20.47 -27.84 -12.55
CA ALA A 206 21.27 -28.36 -13.65
C ALA A 206 20.53 -28.28 -15.00
N VAL A 207 19.25 -28.68 -15.05
CA VAL A 207 18.42 -28.59 -16.26
C VAL A 207 18.26 -27.14 -16.74
N ILE A 208 17.98 -26.22 -15.82
CA ILE A 208 17.86 -24.78 -16.14
C ILE A 208 19.21 -24.23 -16.63
N GLY A 209 20.33 -24.66 -16.04
CA GLY A 209 21.67 -24.36 -16.53
C GLY A 209 21.86 -24.81 -17.98
N GLN A 210 21.48 -26.05 -18.31
CA GLN A 210 21.56 -26.55 -19.68
C GLN A 210 20.69 -25.74 -20.66
N ASP A 211 19.50 -25.31 -20.23
CA ASP A 211 18.62 -24.45 -21.04
C ASP A 211 19.20 -23.05 -21.25
N SER A 212 19.90 -22.51 -20.25
CA SER A 212 20.66 -21.26 -20.37
C SER A 212 21.72 -21.38 -21.46
N PHE A 213 22.49 -22.48 -21.47
CA PHE A 213 23.47 -22.74 -22.53
C PHE A 213 22.83 -22.87 -23.92
N ARG A 214 21.68 -23.56 -24.02
CA ARG A 214 20.94 -23.69 -25.29
C ARG A 214 20.50 -22.34 -25.85
N MET A 215 20.30 -21.32 -25.02
CA MET A 215 19.90 -19.99 -25.46
C MET A 215 20.95 -19.33 -26.39
N LEU A 216 22.24 -19.66 -26.23
CA LEU A 216 23.31 -19.16 -27.09
C LEU A 216 23.15 -19.61 -28.55
N PHE A 217 22.45 -20.72 -28.79
CA PHE A 217 22.21 -21.30 -30.11
C PHE A 217 20.88 -20.87 -30.73
N ARG A 218 20.01 -20.23 -29.95
CA ARG A 218 18.72 -19.75 -30.44
C ARG A 218 18.85 -18.37 -31.10
N PRO A 219 18.05 -18.08 -32.13
CA PRO A 219 18.01 -16.73 -32.71
C PRO A 219 17.49 -15.74 -31.63
N PRO A 220 18.00 -14.50 -31.62
CA PRO A 220 17.55 -13.51 -30.66
C PRO A 220 16.07 -13.17 -30.91
N ARG A 221 15.33 -12.85 -29.85
CA ARG A 221 13.98 -12.32 -30.01
C ARG A 221 14.09 -10.93 -30.63
N LYS A 222 13.55 -10.73 -31.83
CA LYS A 222 13.44 -9.40 -32.43
C LYS A 222 12.59 -8.51 -31.52
N TYR A 223 13.19 -7.53 -30.87
CA TYR A 223 12.46 -6.48 -30.18
C TYR A 223 12.14 -5.39 -31.22
N GLU A 224 10.91 -5.35 -31.71
CA GLU A 224 10.44 -4.24 -32.53
C GLU A 224 10.17 -3.05 -31.60
N PRO A 225 10.89 -1.92 -31.73
CA PRO A 225 10.58 -0.73 -30.94
C PRO A 225 9.15 -0.27 -31.29
N PRO A 226 8.40 0.31 -30.32
CA PRO A 226 7.03 0.74 -30.57
C PRO A 226 6.98 1.72 -31.76
N PRO A 227 5.99 1.60 -32.65
CA PRO A 227 5.90 2.43 -33.84
C PRO A 227 5.84 3.91 -33.43
N LYS A 228 6.74 4.72 -33.98
CA LYS A 228 6.73 6.17 -33.76
C LYS A 228 5.47 6.75 -34.41
N LEU A 229 4.49 7.15 -33.60
CA LEU A 229 3.27 7.84 -34.07
C LEU A 229 3.65 9.07 -34.90
N SER A 230 3.11 9.16 -36.12
CA SER A 230 3.24 10.32 -37.01
C SER A 230 2.86 11.62 -36.29
N GLN A 231 3.58 12.71 -36.58
CA GLN A 231 3.26 14.04 -36.04
C GLN A 231 1.81 14.45 -36.36
N THR A 232 1.30 14.04 -37.53
CA THR A 232 -0.10 14.27 -37.93
C THR A 232 -1.09 13.51 -37.05
N ALA A 233 -0.77 12.28 -36.64
CA ALA A 233 -1.60 11.49 -35.74
C ALA A 233 -1.64 12.09 -34.32
N LYS A 234 -0.52 12.65 -33.86
CA LYS A 234 -0.47 13.38 -32.57
C LYS A 234 -1.32 14.64 -32.60
N VAL A 235 -1.15 15.47 -33.64
CA VAL A 235 -1.90 16.72 -33.80
C VAL A 235 -3.40 16.45 -33.96
N MET A 236 -3.77 15.43 -34.74
CA MET A 236 -5.16 15.02 -34.91
C MET A 236 -5.77 14.49 -33.61
N GLY A 237 -5.03 13.69 -32.84
CA GLY A 237 -5.47 13.24 -31.52
C GLY A 237 -5.68 14.38 -30.52
N THR A 238 -4.79 15.38 -30.51
CA THR A 238 -4.95 16.59 -29.68
C THR A 238 -6.10 17.48 -30.16
N ALA A 239 -6.32 17.57 -31.46
CA ALA A 239 -7.43 18.35 -32.01
C ALA A 239 -8.79 17.71 -31.69
N LEU A 240 -8.90 16.39 -31.81
CA LEU A 240 -10.13 15.64 -31.53
C LEU A 240 -10.50 15.71 -30.04
N THR A 241 -9.51 15.66 -29.15
CA THR A 241 -9.72 15.81 -27.70
C THR A 241 -10.16 17.22 -27.34
N MET A 242 -9.56 18.26 -27.93
CA MET A 242 -10.01 19.66 -27.76
C MET A 242 -11.44 19.87 -28.27
N LEU A 243 -11.80 19.28 -29.41
CA LEU A 243 -13.15 19.34 -29.97
C LEU A 243 -14.16 18.63 -29.05
N GLY A 244 -13.80 17.49 -28.45
CA GLY A 244 -14.60 16.81 -27.44
C GLY A 244 -14.85 17.66 -26.19
N ILE A 245 -13.85 18.40 -25.70
CA ILE A 245 -13.98 19.32 -24.56
C ILE A 245 -15.00 20.42 -24.87
N ILE A 246 -14.91 21.02 -26.06
CA ILE A 246 -15.81 22.09 -26.49
C ILE A 246 -17.26 21.57 -26.59
N LEU A 247 -17.46 20.38 -27.14
CA LEU A 247 -18.80 19.77 -27.25
C LEU A 247 -19.42 19.46 -25.88
N ILE A 248 -18.64 18.92 -24.92
CA ILE A 248 -19.13 18.67 -23.56
C ILE A 248 -19.50 19.98 -22.87
N PHE A 249 -18.67 21.02 -23.01
CA PHE A 249 -18.95 22.35 -22.44
C PHE A 249 -20.23 22.96 -23.00
N LEU A 250 -20.42 22.91 -24.33
CA LEU A 250 -21.64 23.38 -24.98
C LEU A 250 -22.87 22.56 -24.58
N ALA A 251 -22.73 21.24 -24.41
CA ALA A 251 -23.82 20.37 -23.96
C ALA A 251 -24.26 20.68 -22.51
N VAL A 252 -23.30 20.95 -21.62
CA VAL A 252 -23.58 21.37 -20.24
C VAL A 252 -24.26 22.74 -20.23
N GLN A 253 -23.76 23.70 -21.02
CA GLN A 253 -24.37 25.02 -21.13
C GLN A 253 -25.80 24.94 -21.69
N ALA A 254 -26.03 24.13 -22.72
CA ALA A 254 -27.35 23.89 -23.29
C ALA A 254 -28.28 23.19 -22.29
N PHE A 255 -27.79 22.22 -21.50
CA PHE A 255 -28.58 21.58 -20.45
C PHE A 255 -29.05 22.57 -19.38
N PHE A 256 -28.18 23.49 -18.95
CA PHE A 256 -28.54 24.52 -17.99
C PHE A 256 -29.54 25.53 -18.57
N ALA A 257 -29.32 25.97 -19.82
CA ALA A 257 -30.21 26.90 -20.52
C ALA A 257 -31.60 26.29 -20.81
N MET A 258 -31.68 25.00 -21.17
CA MET A 258 -32.97 24.32 -21.39
C MET A 258 -33.78 24.12 -20.11
N ASN A 259 -33.15 24.20 -18.94
CA ASN A 259 -33.76 23.88 -17.66
C ASN A 259 -33.83 25.09 -16.71
N ASP A 260 -33.76 26.31 -17.26
CA ASP A 260 -33.66 27.60 -16.56
C ASP A 260 -34.64 27.78 -15.39
N SER A 261 -35.88 27.28 -15.51
CA SER A 261 -36.88 27.37 -14.44
C SER A 261 -36.48 26.57 -13.19
N LYS A 262 -35.92 25.37 -13.38
CA LYS A 262 -35.38 24.54 -12.29
C LYS A 262 -34.04 25.05 -11.80
N THR A 263 -33.19 25.58 -12.68
CA THR A 263 -31.88 26.13 -12.31
C THR A 263 -32.04 27.37 -11.42
N ASN A 264 -32.96 28.27 -11.77
CA ASN A 264 -33.27 29.46 -10.98
C ASN A 264 -33.95 29.13 -9.65
N ALA A 265 -34.84 28.13 -9.62
CA ALA A 265 -35.42 27.63 -8.39
C ALA A 265 -34.35 27.01 -7.46
N LEU A 266 -33.44 26.20 -8.01
CA LEU A 266 -32.33 25.59 -7.28
C LEU A 266 -31.37 26.65 -6.71
N MET A 267 -31.04 27.67 -7.50
CA MET A 267 -30.20 28.80 -7.05
C MET A 267 -30.89 29.63 -5.96
N GLY A 268 -32.20 29.87 -6.08
CA GLY A 268 -32.98 30.53 -5.03
C GLY A 268 -33.01 29.75 -3.71
N ASP A 269 -33.18 28.43 -3.78
CA ASP A 269 -33.16 27.56 -2.59
C ASP A 269 -31.76 27.45 -1.97
N TYR A 270 -30.72 27.44 -2.78
CA TYR A 270 -29.34 27.48 -2.30
C TYR A 270 -29.05 28.80 -1.58
N GLN A 271 -29.49 29.93 -2.14
CA GLN A 271 -29.29 31.26 -1.56
C GLN A 271 -30.03 31.40 -0.21
N ARG A 272 -31.28 30.96 -0.13
CA ARG A 272 -32.05 30.89 1.13
C ARG A 272 -31.35 30.03 2.18
N LYS A 273 -30.78 28.88 1.79
CA LYS A 273 -30.01 28.02 2.70
C LYS A 273 -28.74 28.72 3.18
N VAL A 274 -27.99 29.36 2.28
CA VAL A 274 -26.78 30.12 2.62
C VAL A 274 -27.11 31.23 3.61
N ASP A 275 -28.21 31.97 3.42
CA ASP A 275 -28.64 33.02 4.34
C ASP A 275 -29.02 32.45 5.71
N THR A 276 -29.79 31.35 5.73
CA THR A 276 -30.14 30.63 6.97
C THR A 276 -28.90 30.14 7.72
N PHE A 277 -27.91 29.60 7.00
CA PHE A 277 -26.64 29.18 7.60
C PHE A 277 -25.84 30.37 8.11
N THR A 278 -25.78 31.46 7.34
CA THR A 278 -25.06 32.69 7.73
C THR A 278 -25.67 33.29 8.99
N GLU A 279 -27.00 33.30 9.10
CA GLU A 279 -27.71 33.73 10.30
C GLU A 279 -27.47 32.75 11.48
N ALA A 280 -27.42 31.45 11.23
CA ALA A 280 -27.09 30.48 12.28
C ALA A 280 -25.64 30.59 12.78
N PHE A 281 -24.68 30.92 11.92
CA PHE A 281 -23.29 31.19 12.28
C PHE A 281 -23.15 32.52 13.04
N SER A 282 -23.87 33.56 12.61
CA SER A 282 -23.88 34.86 13.30
C SER A 282 -24.51 34.76 14.69
N ARG A 283 -25.57 33.93 14.85
CA ARG A 283 -26.15 33.59 16.17
C ARG A 283 -25.15 32.92 17.12
N GLN A 284 -24.08 32.32 16.59
CA GLN A 284 -22.97 31.75 17.37
C GLN A 284 -21.78 32.71 17.54
N PHE A 285 -21.93 33.99 17.19
CA PHE A 285 -20.92 35.05 17.24
C PHE A 285 -19.72 34.84 16.30
N ILE A 286 -19.92 34.18 15.15
CA ILE A 286 -18.84 33.91 14.17
C ILE A 286 -19.26 34.36 12.77
N ASN A 287 -18.47 35.28 12.19
CA ASN A 287 -18.69 35.82 10.84
C ASN A 287 -17.84 35.05 9.81
N ILE A 288 -18.19 33.81 9.51
CA ILE A 288 -17.56 33.06 8.40
C ILE A 288 -18.49 33.12 7.18
N ASN A 289 -17.93 33.58 6.06
CA ASN A 289 -18.63 33.58 4.77
C ASN A 289 -18.82 32.13 4.29
N VAL A 290 -20.06 31.62 4.38
CA VAL A 290 -20.46 30.24 4.03
C VAL A 290 -20.04 29.86 2.59
N LYS A 291 -19.91 30.84 1.70
CA LYS A 291 -19.42 30.66 0.31
C LYS A 291 -18.06 29.97 0.25
N TYR A 292 -17.11 30.30 1.13
CA TYR A 292 -15.78 29.67 1.13
C TYR A 292 -15.82 28.21 1.58
N LEU A 293 -16.77 27.86 2.44
CA LEU A 293 -16.95 26.48 2.92
C LEU A 293 -17.46 25.54 1.83
N VAL A 294 -18.22 26.05 0.86
CA VAL A 294 -18.75 25.27 -0.27
C VAL A 294 -17.79 25.30 -1.47
N LEU A 295 -17.19 26.45 -1.76
CA LEU A 295 -16.28 26.60 -2.90
C LEU A 295 -14.94 25.89 -2.69
N GLY A 296 -14.44 25.82 -1.46
CA GLY A 296 -13.16 25.16 -1.14
C GLY A 296 -13.11 23.69 -1.58
N PRO A 297 -14.02 22.81 -1.08
CA PRO A 297 -14.05 21.40 -1.47
C PRO A 297 -14.29 21.19 -2.97
N THR A 298 -15.08 22.05 -3.60
CA THR A 298 -15.38 21.99 -5.03
C THR A 298 -14.14 22.32 -5.87
N ALA A 299 -13.38 23.36 -5.48
CA ALA A 299 -12.13 23.74 -6.14
C ALA A 299 -11.05 22.66 -5.98
N VAL A 300 -10.93 22.06 -4.79
CA VAL A 300 -9.99 20.95 -4.55
C VAL A 300 -10.35 19.73 -5.39
N GLY A 301 -11.65 19.38 -5.47
CA GLY A 301 -12.13 18.29 -6.33
C GLY A 301 -11.83 18.54 -7.81
N ALA A 302 -12.06 19.75 -8.31
CA ALA A 302 -11.73 20.13 -9.68
C ALA A 302 -10.21 20.07 -9.95
N LEU A 303 -9.37 20.49 -8.99
CA LEU A 303 -7.92 20.47 -9.12
C LEU A 303 -7.36 19.04 -9.14
N LEU A 304 -7.85 18.16 -8.26
CA LEU A 304 -7.52 16.74 -8.28
C LEU A 304 -7.96 16.07 -9.58
N GLY A 305 -9.14 16.43 -10.07
CA GLY A 305 -9.65 16.00 -11.37
C GLY A 305 -8.74 16.43 -12.53
N ALA A 306 -8.31 17.70 -12.54
CA ALA A 306 -7.43 18.25 -13.56
C ALA A 306 -6.05 17.58 -13.58
N LEU A 307 -5.52 17.19 -12.42
CA LEU A 307 -4.22 16.51 -12.30
C LEU A 307 -4.19 15.16 -13.05
N THR A 308 -5.35 14.51 -13.22
CA THR A 308 -5.44 13.20 -13.89
C THR A 308 -5.38 13.28 -15.42
N MET A 309 -5.46 14.49 -16.01
CA MET A 309 -5.52 14.71 -17.46
C MET A 309 -6.61 13.90 -18.19
N ASN A 310 -7.62 13.40 -17.45
CA ASN A 310 -8.71 12.59 -17.95
C ASN A 310 -10.05 13.27 -17.63
N ILE A 311 -10.85 13.53 -18.67
CA ILE A 311 -12.07 14.34 -18.57
C ILE A 311 -13.19 13.66 -17.76
N VAL A 312 -13.28 12.34 -17.82
CA VAL A 312 -14.29 11.58 -17.07
C VAL A 312 -13.99 11.67 -15.58
N LEU A 313 -12.72 11.53 -15.22
CA LEU A 313 -12.24 11.66 -13.85
C LEU A 313 -12.40 13.09 -13.33
N LEU A 314 -12.14 14.11 -14.16
CA LEU A 314 -12.38 15.52 -13.80
C LEU A 314 -13.84 15.79 -13.43
N LEU A 315 -14.79 15.29 -14.23
CA LEU A 315 -16.21 15.46 -13.96
C LEU A 315 -16.65 14.72 -12.68
N ILE A 316 -16.11 13.52 -12.43
CA ILE A 316 -16.43 12.76 -11.22
C ILE A 316 -15.88 13.47 -9.97
N PHE A 317 -14.60 13.88 -9.97
CA PHE A 317 -14.00 14.54 -8.81
C PHE A 317 -14.61 15.91 -8.51
N SER A 318 -15.00 16.67 -9.54
CA SER A 318 -15.69 17.95 -9.35
C SER A 318 -17.12 17.76 -8.81
N ALA A 319 -17.87 16.77 -9.30
CA ALA A 319 -19.19 16.44 -8.79
C ALA A 319 -19.15 15.97 -7.33
N VAL A 320 -18.17 15.14 -6.96
CA VAL A 320 -17.93 14.72 -5.58
C VAL A 320 -17.55 15.90 -4.69
N GLY A 321 -16.65 16.78 -5.17
CA GLY A 321 -16.26 18.00 -4.47
C GLY A 321 -17.45 18.92 -4.18
N PHE A 322 -18.36 19.08 -5.14
CA PHE A 322 -19.59 19.86 -4.98
C PHE A 322 -20.54 19.23 -3.95
N ALA A 323 -20.75 17.91 -4.01
CA ALA A 323 -21.60 17.20 -3.06
C ALA A 323 -21.08 17.31 -1.61
N ILE A 324 -19.76 17.21 -1.43
CA ILE A 324 -19.11 17.44 -0.13
C ILE A 324 -19.27 18.90 0.29
N GLY A 325 -19.04 19.85 -0.61
CA GLY A 325 -19.20 21.29 -0.38
C GLY A 325 -20.58 21.63 0.18
N MET A 326 -21.66 21.10 -0.40
CA MET A 326 -23.02 21.35 0.10
C MET A 326 -23.28 20.81 1.51
N ARG A 327 -22.61 19.72 1.91
CA ARG A 327 -22.83 19.08 3.22
C ARG A 327 -21.94 19.67 4.33
N THR A 328 -20.86 20.35 3.94
CA THR A 328 -19.85 20.89 4.85
C THR A 328 -20.41 21.96 5.82
N PRO A 329 -21.21 22.96 5.39
CA PRO A 329 -21.75 23.99 6.29
C PRO A 329 -22.58 23.42 7.44
N ALA A 330 -23.50 22.49 7.15
CA ALA A 330 -24.34 21.88 8.17
C ALA A 330 -23.51 21.05 9.17
N PHE A 331 -22.50 20.32 8.68
CA PHE A 331 -21.61 19.54 9.53
C PHE A 331 -20.75 20.43 10.44
N VAL A 332 -20.16 21.50 9.89
CA VAL A 332 -19.35 22.45 10.67
C VAL A 332 -20.23 23.17 11.70
N LEU A 333 -21.41 23.63 11.32
CA LEU A 333 -22.33 24.27 12.27
C LEU A 333 -22.70 23.33 13.43
N ASN A 334 -23.12 22.10 13.15
CA ASN A 334 -23.52 21.14 14.18
C ASN A 334 -22.35 20.75 15.10
N THR A 335 -21.15 20.57 14.55
CA THR A 335 -19.95 20.27 15.36
C THR A 335 -19.56 21.45 16.25
N MET A 336 -19.74 22.69 15.77
CA MET A 336 -19.51 23.90 16.57
C MET A 336 -20.57 24.07 17.66
N LYS A 337 -21.86 23.82 17.36
CA LYS A 337 -22.94 23.81 18.38
C LYS A 337 -22.59 22.83 19.51
N ALA A 338 -22.28 21.58 19.14
CA ALA A 338 -21.93 20.53 20.09
C ALA A 338 -20.66 20.86 20.88
N SER A 339 -19.64 21.44 20.22
CA SER A 339 -18.41 21.84 20.91
C SER A 339 -18.63 22.97 21.90
N ARG A 340 -19.50 23.94 21.57
CA ARG A 340 -19.87 25.04 22.48
C ARG A 340 -20.69 24.53 23.66
N GLY A 341 -21.66 23.63 23.42
CA GLY A 341 -22.43 22.94 24.46
C GLY A 341 -21.52 22.24 25.47
N ARG A 342 -20.54 21.46 25.00
CA ARG A 342 -19.54 20.80 25.86
C ARG A 342 -18.69 21.75 26.70
N LYS A 343 -18.34 22.93 26.15
CA LYS A 343 -17.60 23.95 26.92
C LYS A 343 -18.48 24.54 28.03
N ILE A 344 -19.76 24.73 27.74
CA ILE A 344 -20.75 25.17 28.75
C ILE A 344 -20.91 24.10 29.82
N ASP A 345 -21.04 22.82 29.45
CA ASP A 345 -21.13 21.70 30.41
C ASP A 345 -19.93 21.67 31.36
N ALA A 346 -18.71 21.86 30.83
CA ALA A 346 -17.50 21.90 31.64
C ALA A 346 -17.48 23.08 32.64
N GLN A 347 -18.00 24.24 32.24
CA GLN A 347 -18.10 25.45 33.08
C GLN A 347 -19.33 25.44 34.00
N LEU A 348 -20.31 24.57 33.74
CA LEU A 348 -21.59 24.55 34.44
C LEU A 348 -21.43 24.22 35.92
N MET A 349 -20.47 23.35 36.26
CA MET A 349 -20.18 23.00 37.65
C MET A 349 -19.72 24.22 38.46
N ASP A 350 -18.82 25.04 37.90
CA ASP A 350 -18.34 26.26 38.53
C ASP A 350 -19.48 27.28 38.69
N GLY A 351 -20.33 27.40 37.66
CA GLY A 351 -21.54 28.22 37.71
C GLY A 351 -22.52 27.79 38.80
N LEU A 352 -22.79 26.49 38.94
CA LEU A 352 -23.68 25.96 39.98
C LEU A 352 -23.15 26.17 41.40
N ILE A 353 -21.83 26.06 41.60
CA ILE A 353 -21.19 26.35 42.89
C ILE A 353 -21.39 27.82 43.25
N LEU A 354 -21.17 28.72 42.29
CA LEU A 354 -21.36 30.15 42.50
C LEU A 354 -22.84 30.47 42.80
N LEU A 355 -23.77 29.90 42.03
CA LEU A 355 -25.21 30.06 42.26
C LEU A 355 -25.65 29.54 43.63
N SER A 356 -25.16 28.36 44.04
CA SER A 356 -25.47 27.78 45.35
C SER A 356 -24.98 28.68 46.49
N ASN A 357 -23.77 29.24 46.36
CA ASN A 357 -23.21 30.19 47.34
C ASN A 357 -24.01 31.50 47.39
N CYS A 358 -24.47 32.02 46.25
CA CYS A 358 -25.34 33.20 46.20
C CYS A 358 -26.66 32.95 46.94
N LEU A 359 -27.34 31.85 46.61
CA LEU A 359 -28.62 31.48 47.24
C LEU A 359 -28.46 31.24 48.75
N ARG A 360 -27.36 30.60 49.17
CA ARG A 360 -27.06 30.37 50.60
C ARG A 360 -26.82 31.68 51.35
N SER A 361 -26.30 32.69 50.66
CA SER A 361 -26.11 34.05 51.19
C SER A 361 -27.39 34.89 51.19
N GLY A 362 -28.52 34.32 50.75
CA GLY A 362 -29.82 34.99 50.72
C GLY A 362 -30.08 35.83 49.47
N LEU A 363 -29.21 35.77 48.46
CA LEU A 363 -29.43 36.46 47.17
C LEU A 363 -30.49 35.73 46.35
N ASP A 364 -31.20 36.48 45.51
CA ASP A 364 -32.16 35.90 44.56
C ASP A 364 -31.44 35.18 43.41
N ILE A 365 -32.10 34.19 42.80
CA ILE A 365 -31.55 33.41 41.69
C ILE A 365 -31.17 34.30 40.49
N VAL A 366 -31.92 35.37 40.25
CA VAL A 366 -31.61 36.32 39.17
C VAL A 366 -30.28 37.03 39.43
N GLN A 367 -30.04 37.46 40.68
CA GLN A 367 -28.76 38.05 41.10
C GLN A 367 -27.62 37.03 41.01
N GLY A 368 -27.89 35.76 41.32
CA GLY A 368 -26.95 34.67 41.10
C GLY A 368 -26.52 34.54 39.64
N PHE A 369 -27.47 34.57 38.70
CA PHE A 369 -27.18 34.52 37.25
C PHE A 369 -26.36 35.73 36.78
N GLU A 370 -26.62 36.91 37.36
CA GLU A 370 -25.82 38.11 37.08
C GLU A 370 -24.36 37.94 37.53
N MET A 371 -24.14 37.33 38.69
CA MET A 371 -22.79 37.07 39.21
C MET A 371 -22.02 36.06 38.35
N VAL A 372 -22.69 34.97 37.95
CA VAL A 372 -22.15 34.00 36.97
C VAL A 372 -21.79 34.67 35.65
N SER A 373 -22.60 35.62 35.17
CA SER A 373 -22.33 36.34 33.92
C SER A 373 -21.08 37.24 33.98
N LYS A 374 -20.70 37.69 35.19
CA LYS A 374 -19.58 38.61 35.42
C LYS A 374 -18.28 37.89 35.79
N ASP A 375 -18.37 36.81 36.55
CA ASP A 375 -17.21 36.16 37.18
C ASP A 375 -16.66 34.97 36.36
N LEU A 376 -17.47 34.36 35.48
CA LEU A 376 -17.02 33.26 34.63
C LEU A 376 -16.58 33.73 33.24
N LEU A 377 -15.79 32.88 32.59
CA LEU A 377 -15.31 33.13 31.23
C LEU A 377 -16.36 32.69 30.18
N PRO A 378 -16.33 33.29 28.97
CA PRO A 378 -17.12 32.79 27.85
C PRO A 378 -16.82 31.30 27.56
N PRO A 379 -17.79 30.49 27.10
CA PRO A 379 -19.12 30.88 26.61
C PRO A 379 -20.27 30.93 27.63
N ILE A 380 -20.13 30.42 28.87
CA ILE A 380 -21.25 30.39 29.83
C ILE A 380 -21.69 31.81 30.27
N SER A 381 -20.72 32.73 30.41
CA SER A 381 -20.97 34.11 30.79
C SER A 381 -21.88 34.82 29.80
N ASP A 382 -21.64 34.65 28.50
CA ASP A 382 -22.38 35.30 27.42
C ASP A 382 -23.83 34.83 27.37
N GLU A 383 -24.05 33.53 27.58
CA GLU A 383 -25.38 32.93 27.54
C GLU A 383 -26.20 33.33 28.78
N PHE A 384 -25.57 33.41 29.96
CA PHE A 384 -26.24 33.87 31.19
C PHE A 384 -26.48 35.39 31.16
N ALA A 385 -25.54 36.17 30.62
CA ALA A 385 -25.73 37.60 30.35
C ALA A 385 -26.91 37.84 29.41
N LEU A 386 -27.10 36.99 28.40
CA LEU A 386 -28.24 37.05 27.49
C LEU A 386 -29.57 36.76 28.22
N VAL A 387 -29.60 35.81 29.15
CA VAL A 387 -30.78 35.54 30.00
C VAL A 387 -31.12 36.76 30.84
N ILE A 388 -30.13 37.38 31.51
CA ILE A 388 -30.34 38.58 32.32
C ILE A 388 -30.82 39.75 31.46
N LYS A 389 -30.22 39.95 30.28
CA LYS A 389 -30.64 40.98 29.33
C LYS A 389 -32.10 40.78 28.89
N ASN A 390 -32.47 39.55 28.55
CA ASN A 390 -33.84 39.20 28.18
C ASN A 390 -34.84 39.44 29.32
N TYR A 391 -34.45 39.10 30.55
CA TYR A 391 -35.23 39.38 31.75
C TYR A 391 -35.43 40.89 31.99
N GLN A 392 -34.35 41.68 31.87
CA GLN A 392 -34.40 43.14 31.98
C GLN A 392 -35.26 43.82 30.90
N LEU A 393 -35.39 43.18 29.73
CA LEU A 393 -36.27 43.62 28.64
C LEU A 393 -37.75 43.24 28.87
N GLY A 394 -38.11 42.72 30.04
CA GLY A 394 -39.49 42.41 30.43
C GLY A 394 -39.94 40.98 30.13
N MET A 395 -39.04 40.10 29.69
CA MET A 395 -39.35 38.67 29.55
C MET A 395 -39.38 37.99 30.93
N THR A 396 -40.30 37.05 31.15
CA THR A 396 -40.27 36.25 32.39
C THR A 396 -38.98 35.42 32.44
N PHE A 397 -38.47 35.20 33.66
CA PHE A 397 -37.20 34.50 33.86
C PHE A 397 -37.26 33.07 33.29
N GLU A 398 -38.38 32.37 33.47
CA GLU A 398 -38.63 31.03 32.97
C GLU A 398 -38.59 30.99 31.43
N LYS A 399 -39.16 32.01 30.78
CA LYS A 399 -39.15 32.12 29.32
C LYS A 399 -37.75 32.46 28.79
N ALA A 400 -36.99 33.31 29.51
CA ALA A 400 -35.61 33.60 29.18
C ALA A 400 -34.70 32.36 29.29
N LEU A 401 -34.92 31.52 30.30
CA LEU A 401 -34.25 30.22 30.43
C LEU A 401 -34.67 29.23 29.32
N GLY A 402 -35.93 29.23 28.89
CA GLY A 402 -36.37 28.43 27.74
C GLY A 402 -35.65 28.79 26.44
N VAL A 403 -35.41 30.09 26.20
CA VAL A 403 -34.62 30.57 25.05
C VAL A 403 -33.15 30.10 25.15
N LEU A 404 -32.60 30.06 26.36
CA LEU A 404 -31.26 29.50 26.60
C LEU A 404 -31.20 28.00 26.27
N GLU A 405 -32.21 27.22 26.71
CA GLU A 405 -32.32 25.78 26.43
C GLU A 405 -32.42 25.47 24.93
N GLU A 406 -33.18 26.27 24.16
CA GLU A 406 -33.35 26.07 22.72
C GLU A 406 -32.07 26.44 21.93
N ARG A 407 -31.28 27.38 22.44
CA ARG A 407 -30.09 27.90 21.77
C ARG A 407 -28.84 27.07 22.04
N VAL A 408 -28.70 26.52 23.24
CA VAL A 408 -27.52 25.77 23.68
C VAL A 408 -27.79 24.27 23.66
N GLU A 409 -27.04 23.54 22.84
CA GLU A 409 -27.13 22.08 22.76
C GLU A 409 -26.34 21.41 23.92
N SER A 410 -26.89 21.52 25.13
CA SER A 410 -26.34 20.93 26.37
C SER A 410 -27.44 20.19 27.14
N LYS A 411 -27.15 18.93 27.52
CA LYS A 411 -28.07 18.12 28.33
C LYS A 411 -28.08 18.57 29.79
N MET A 412 -26.90 18.79 30.39
CA MET A 412 -26.79 19.16 31.80
C MET A 412 -27.44 20.54 32.06
N LEU A 413 -27.24 21.49 31.16
CA LEU A 413 -27.88 22.80 31.23
C LEU A 413 -29.41 22.70 31.13
N SER A 414 -29.93 21.89 30.21
CA SER A 414 -31.37 21.62 30.08
C SER A 414 -31.95 21.00 31.35
N TYR A 415 -31.27 20.04 31.97
CA TYR A 415 -31.68 19.47 33.27
C TYR A 415 -31.71 20.51 34.37
N MET A 416 -30.68 21.36 34.47
CA MET A 416 -30.63 22.45 35.43
C MET A 416 -31.79 23.44 35.22
N ILE A 417 -32.02 23.88 33.99
CA ILE A 417 -33.11 24.82 33.65
C ILE A 417 -34.46 24.26 34.06
N ARG A 418 -34.74 23.00 33.70
CA ARG A 418 -36.01 22.33 34.07
C ARG A 418 -36.17 22.21 35.57
N ALA A 419 -35.10 21.88 36.30
CA ALA A 419 -35.12 21.80 37.75
C ALA A 419 -35.40 23.17 38.39
N ILE A 420 -34.80 24.26 37.88
CA ILE A 420 -35.06 25.63 38.33
C ILE A 420 -36.52 26.02 38.11
N VAL A 421 -37.04 25.82 36.89
CA VAL A 421 -38.41 26.18 36.52
C VAL A 421 -39.41 25.40 37.39
N LEU A 422 -39.20 24.10 37.57
CA LEU A 422 -40.05 23.26 38.42
C LEU A 422 -40.01 23.70 39.88
N GLN A 423 -38.81 23.89 40.44
CA GLN A 423 -38.66 24.23 41.84
C GLN A 423 -39.24 25.60 42.18
N ARG A 424 -39.14 26.54 41.23
CA ARG A 424 -39.71 27.88 41.38
C ARG A 424 -41.23 27.89 41.25
N ALA A 425 -41.82 27.01 40.44
CA ALA A 425 -43.26 26.82 40.37
C ALA A 425 -43.85 26.18 41.64
N VAL A 426 -43.10 25.26 42.28
CA VAL A 426 -43.55 24.52 43.48
C VAL A 426 -43.14 25.24 44.79
N GLY A 427 -42.28 26.27 44.72
CA GLY A 427 -41.83 27.05 45.89
C GLY A 427 -40.82 26.31 46.78
N GLY A 428 -40.04 25.39 46.22
CA GLY A 428 -39.09 24.58 46.99
C GLY A 428 -37.71 25.23 47.20
N ASN A 429 -36.85 24.57 47.99
CA ASN A 429 -35.47 25.03 48.24
C ASN A 429 -34.56 24.77 47.02
N LEU A 430 -34.18 25.83 46.31
CA LEU A 430 -33.28 25.79 45.14
C LEU A 430 -31.84 25.38 45.50
N THR A 431 -31.36 25.71 46.71
CA THR A 431 -30.02 25.36 47.19
C THR A 431 -29.82 23.84 47.24
N LYS A 432 -30.82 23.10 47.76
CA LYS A 432 -30.78 21.62 47.79
C LYS A 432 -30.79 20.98 46.40
N VAL A 433 -31.49 21.61 45.45
CA VAL A 433 -31.56 21.15 44.06
C VAL A 433 -30.20 21.32 43.38
N PHE A 434 -29.55 22.47 43.55
CA PHE A 434 -28.21 22.71 42.99
C PHE A 434 -27.14 21.81 43.61
N GLU A 435 -27.16 21.56 44.92
CA GLU A 435 -26.23 20.62 45.56
C GLU A 435 -26.36 19.20 44.97
N ARG A 436 -27.59 18.74 44.71
CA ARG A 436 -27.83 17.45 44.06
C ARG A 436 -27.31 17.43 42.62
N ILE A 437 -27.61 18.47 41.84
CA ILE A 437 -27.14 18.57 40.44
C ILE A 437 -25.59 18.58 40.39
N VAL A 438 -24.91 19.25 41.33
CA VAL A 438 -23.44 19.24 41.39
C VAL A 438 -22.88 17.84 41.66
N ILE A 439 -23.53 17.06 42.53
CA ILE A 439 -23.14 15.66 42.78
C ILE A 439 -23.35 14.83 41.52
N ASP A 440 -24.52 14.94 40.89
CA ASP A 440 -24.88 14.18 39.68
C ASP A 440 -23.90 14.50 38.53
N ILE A 441 -23.56 15.78 38.30
CA ILE A 441 -22.57 16.19 37.29
C ILE A 441 -21.18 15.61 37.57
N ARG A 442 -20.74 15.56 38.85
CA ARG A 442 -19.45 14.96 39.21
C ARG A 442 -19.42 13.46 38.93
N GLU A 443 -20.51 12.75 39.19
CA GLU A 443 -20.61 11.32 38.88
C GLU A 443 -20.62 11.09 37.37
N GLU A 444 -21.37 11.88 36.60
CA GLU A 444 -21.39 11.82 35.13
C GLU A 444 -20.02 12.12 34.53
N SER A 445 -19.32 13.16 35.02
CA SER A 445 -17.96 13.50 34.58
C SER A 445 -16.96 12.36 34.82
N LYS A 446 -17.02 11.68 35.98
CA LYS A 446 -16.18 10.50 36.25
C LYS A 446 -16.47 9.34 35.28
N LEU A 447 -17.73 9.13 34.94
CA LEU A 447 -18.14 8.12 33.95
C LEU A 447 -17.65 8.49 32.54
N GLU A 448 -17.74 9.76 32.16
CA GLU A 448 -17.20 10.27 30.89
C GLU A 448 -15.68 10.10 30.80
N GLU A 449 -14.94 10.43 31.87
CA GLU A 449 -13.48 10.23 31.89
C GLU A 449 -13.11 8.75 31.77
N LYS A 450 -13.82 7.87 32.51
CA LYS A 450 -13.60 6.42 32.45
C LYS A 450 -13.90 5.86 31.06
N THR A 451 -15.01 6.26 30.44
CA THR A 451 -15.36 5.85 29.08
C THR A 451 -14.39 6.41 28.04
N LYS A 452 -13.93 7.66 28.19
CA LYS A 452 -12.90 8.27 27.33
C LYS A 452 -11.57 7.55 27.44
N ALA A 453 -11.13 7.16 28.64
CA ALA A 453 -9.92 6.38 28.85
C ALA A 453 -10.00 5.01 28.18
N MET A 454 -11.12 4.28 28.37
CA MET A 454 -11.32 2.96 27.76
C MET A 454 -11.43 3.03 26.22
N THR A 455 -12.12 4.04 25.69
CA THR A 455 -12.28 4.21 24.23
C THR A 455 -11.05 4.79 23.55
N ALA A 456 -10.16 5.48 24.27
CA ALA A 456 -8.91 6.02 23.72
C ALA A 456 -8.01 4.90 23.19
N GLN A 457 -7.86 3.81 23.95
CA GLN A 457 -7.08 2.64 23.51
C GLN A 457 -7.64 2.02 22.22
N GLN A 458 -8.96 1.81 22.16
CA GLN A 458 -9.61 1.26 20.97
C GLN A 458 -9.48 2.18 19.74
N LYS A 459 -9.58 3.50 19.94
CA LYS A 459 -9.38 4.49 18.86
C LYS A 459 -7.96 4.44 18.31
N ILE A 460 -6.95 4.40 19.17
CA ILE A 460 -5.54 4.32 18.74
C ILE A 460 -5.31 3.04 17.93
N GLN A 461 -5.75 1.89 18.43
CA GLN A 461 -5.62 0.61 17.71
C GLN A 461 -6.29 0.66 16.33
N SER A 462 -7.47 1.27 16.25
CA SER A 462 -8.22 1.38 14.99
C SER A 462 -7.58 2.34 14.00
N ILE A 463 -6.97 3.43 14.48
CA ILE A 463 -6.20 4.35 13.64
C ILE A 463 -4.97 3.63 13.07
N VAL A 464 -4.24 2.87 13.89
CA VAL A 464 -3.07 2.09 13.46
C VAL A 464 -3.46 1.08 12.37
N VAL A 465 -4.52 0.30 12.60
CA VAL A 465 -5.02 -0.68 11.61
C VAL A 465 -5.54 0.00 10.35
N GLY A 466 -6.20 1.17 10.48
CA GLY A 466 -6.71 1.94 9.34
C GLY A 466 -5.61 2.57 8.47
N ILE A 467 -4.46 2.93 9.05
CA ILE A 467 -3.33 3.54 8.34
C ILE A 467 -2.43 2.50 7.67
N MET A 468 -2.36 1.28 8.20
CA MET A 468 -1.50 0.18 7.73
C MET A 468 -1.55 -0.05 6.19
N PRO A 469 -2.73 -0.13 5.54
CA PRO A 469 -2.81 -0.33 4.09
C PRO A 469 -2.16 0.81 3.29
N TRP A 470 -2.31 2.05 3.76
CA TRP A 470 -1.74 3.23 3.10
C TRP A 470 -0.22 3.27 3.20
N VAL A 471 0.32 2.90 4.37
CA VAL A 471 1.76 2.72 4.56
C VAL A 471 2.27 1.64 3.63
N MET A 472 1.57 0.51 3.52
CA MET A 472 1.98 -0.57 2.62
C MET A 472 1.98 -0.12 1.15
N VAL A 473 0.97 0.62 0.71
CA VAL A 473 0.95 1.23 -0.65
C VAL A 473 2.15 2.16 -0.84
N GLY A 474 2.46 3.01 0.13
CA GLY A 474 3.61 3.90 0.08
C GLY A 474 4.95 3.16 -0.02
N VAL A 475 5.12 2.10 0.79
CA VAL A 475 6.30 1.23 0.74
C VAL A 475 6.40 0.55 -0.63
N MET A 476 5.31 -0.01 -1.16
CA MET A 476 5.32 -0.65 -2.48
C MET A 476 5.65 0.34 -3.61
N PHE A 477 5.18 1.58 -3.53
CA PHE A 477 5.55 2.65 -4.46
C PHE A 477 7.05 2.98 -4.39
N MET A 478 7.68 2.89 -3.21
CA MET A 478 9.11 3.14 -3.05
C MET A 478 9.96 1.99 -3.61
N PHE A 479 9.53 0.73 -3.46
CA PHE A 479 10.28 -0.44 -3.92
C PHE A 479 10.06 -0.76 -5.41
N GLN A 480 8.86 -0.57 -5.96
CA GLN A 480 8.51 -0.94 -7.35
C GLN A 480 7.58 0.10 -8.02
N PRO A 481 8.05 1.34 -8.27
CA PRO A 481 7.21 2.43 -8.78
C PRO A 481 6.59 2.13 -10.15
N ASP A 482 7.36 1.54 -11.08
CA ASP A 482 6.90 1.30 -12.45
C ASP A 482 5.73 0.29 -12.53
N THR A 483 5.75 -0.74 -11.67
CA THR A 483 4.69 -1.75 -11.61
C THR A 483 3.43 -1.16 -10.96
N MET A 484 3.60 -0.37 -9.90
CA MET A 484 2.48 0.25 -9.19
C MET A 484 1.76 1.28 -10.05
N ILE A 485 2.50 2.12 -10.79
CA ILE A 485 1.90 3.09 -11.72
C ILE A 485 1.08 2.36 -12.79
N LYS A 486 1.60 1.28 -13.39
CA LYS A 486 0.82 0.52 -14.39
C LYS A 486 -0.44 -0.13 -13.80
N PHE A 487 -0.38 -0.61 -12.56
CA PHE A 487 -1.52 -1.25 -11.91
C PHE A 487 -2.60 -0.22 -11.51
N TYR A 488 -2.25 0.82 -10.75
CA TYR A 488 -3.23 1.78 -10.23
C TYR A 488 -3.86 2.66 -11.31
N PHE A 489 -3.16 2.90 -12.43
CA PHE A 489 -3.72 3.61 -13.59
C PHE A 489 -4.45 2.70 -14.59
N SER A 490 -4.48 1.38 -14.37
CA SER A 490 -5.33 0.45 -15.11
C SER A 490 -6.77 0.50 -14.57
N PRO A 491 -7.82 0.34 -15.41
CA PRO A 491 -9.22 0.31 -14.97
C PRO A 491 -9.50 -0.69 -13.84
N LEU A 492 -8.85 -1.86 -13.89
CA LEU A 492 -8.97 -2.89 -12.85
C LEU A 492 -8.33 -2.45 -11.53
N GLY A 493 -7.13 -1.87 -11.56
CA GLY A 493 -6.44 -1.42 -10.36
C GLY A 493 -7.15 -0.23 -9.71
N MET A 494 -7.71 0.68 -10.51
CA MET A 494 -8.53 1.76 -9.99
C MET A 494 -9.80 1.24 -9.31
N GLY A 495 -10.47 0.23 -9.89
CA GLY A 495 -11.63 -0.43 -9.28
C GLY A 495 -11.30 -1.10 -7.94
N VAL A 496 -10.21 -1.85 -7.87
CA VAL A 496 -9.75 -2.50 -6.61
C VAL A 496 -9.38 -1.45 -5.57
N PHE A 497 -8.68 -0.38 -5.97
CA PHE A 497 -8.30 0.70 -5.06
C PHE A 497 -9.53 1.39 -4.45
N PHE A 498 -10.52 1.75 -5.28
CA PHE A 498 -11.77 2.33 -4.78
C PHE A 498 -12.52 1.37 -3.88
N PHE A 499 -12.59 0.08 -4.24
CA PHE A 499 -13.21 -0.94 -3.41
C PHE A 499 -12.56 -1.03 -2.03
N CYS A 500 -11.23 -1.11 -1.97
CA CYS A 500 -10.47 -1.13 -0.72
C CYS A 500 -10.66 0.16 0.09
N ALA A 501 -10.62 1.33 -0.55
CA ALA A 501 -10.81 2.62 0.14
C ALA A 501 -12.23 2.74 0.73
N ILE A 502 -13.26 2.31 0.01
CA ILE A 502 -14.64 2.25 0.50
C ILE A 502 -14.74 1.28 1.67
N TRP A 503 -14.14 0.10 1.56
CA TRP A 503 -14.19 -0.92 2.62
C TRP A 503 -13.50 -0.46 3.91
N ILE A 504 -12.34 0.19 3.80
CA ILE A 504 -11.65 0.83 4.93
C ILE A 504 -12.54 1.90 5.55
N GLY A 505 -13.18 2.75 4.73
CA GLY A 505 -14.12 3.76 5.20
C GLY A 505 -15.32 3.18 5.98
N ILE A 506 -15.88 2.07 5.50
CA ILE A 506 -16.94 1.33 6.19
C ILE A 506 -16.42 0.80 7.53
N GLY A 507 -15.25 0.13 7.53
CA GLY A 507 -14.63 -0.39 8.75
C GLY A 507 -14.39 0.69 9.79
N MET A 508 -13.81 1.83 9.40
CA MET A 508 -13.61 2.98 10.28
C MET A 508 -14.92 3.54 10.83
N LYS A 509 -15.98 3.59 10.01
CA LYS A 509 -17.31 4.04 10.43
C LYS A 509 -17.93 3.08 11.44
N VAL A 510 -17.81 1.77 11.25
CA VAL A 510 -18.30 0.75 12.18
C VAL A 510 -17.58 0.86 13.52
N VAL A 511 -16.25 0.94 13.51
CA VAL A 511 -15.46 1.16 14.73
C VAL A 511 -15.86 2.46 15.44
N ALA A 512 -15.99 3.56 14.70
CA ALA A 512 -16.39 4.85 15.27
C ALA A 512 -17.81 4.80 15.86
N SER A 513 -18.68 3.94 15.33
CA SER A 513 -20.01 3.68 15.88
C SER A 513 -19.93 2.86 17.17
N LEU A 514 -19.08 1.83 17.24
CA LEU A 514 -18.88 1.00 18.43
C LEU A 514 -18.29 1.81 19.60
N GLY A 515 -17.46 2.81 19.31
CA GLY A 515 -16.90 3.72 20.31
C GLY A 515 -17.88 4.75 20.88
N LYS A 516 -19.11 4.86 20.36
CA LYS A 516 -20.17 5.70 20.95
C LYS A 516 -21.00 4.88 21.91
N ILE A 517 -20.44 4.55 23.07
CA ILE A 517 -21.24 4.08 24.20
C ILE A 517 -22.00 5.30 24.72
N ARG A 518 -23.30 5.33 24.47
CA ARG A 518 -24.20 6.33 25.03
C ARG A 518 -24.54 5.85 26.44
N VAL A 519 -23.92 6.47 27.45
CA VAL A 519 -24.35 6.32 28.85
C VAL A 519 -25.71 6.97 28.99
#